data_AF-A0A6P0NL01-F1
#
_entry.id   AF-A0A6P0NL01-F1
#
_cell.length_a   1.000
_cell.length_b   1.000
_cell.length_c   1.000
_cell.angle_alpha   90.00
_cell.angle_beta   90.00
_cell.angle_gamma   90.00
#
_symmetry.space_group_name_H-M   'P 1'
#
loop_
_entity.id
_entity.type
_entity.pdbx_description
1 polymer ?
#
loop_
_entity_poly.entity_id
_entity_poly.type
_entity_poly.pdbx_seq_one_letter_code
_entity_poly.pdbx_strand_id
1 'polypeptide(L)'
;MSHHNITGLAKQGNPKAIAALINHSLKSKGIRAKVKLRDNCLSVLLESTQVPNQEELVAFLRKKIIGLGVESIRTVKVYGC
;
A
#
# COMPACT_ATOMS: atom_id res chain seq x y z
N MET A 1 15.56 -12.92 2.26
CA MET A 1 15.25 -11.48 2.40
C MET A 1 14.88 -11.21 3.85
N SER A 2 15.71 -10.51 4.61
CA SER A 2 15.45 -10.18 6.02
C SER A 2 14.44 -9.04 6.13
N HIS A 3 13.58 -9.07 7.16
CA HIS A 3 12.49 -8.12 7.41
C HIS A 3 12.95 -6.65 7.44
N HIS A 4 14.20 -6.41 7.86
CA HIS A 4 14.83 -5.09 7.91
C HIS A 4 15.02 -4.43 6.53
N ASN A 5 15.17 -5.22 5.47
CA ASN A 5 15.43 -4.66 4.14
C ASN A 5 14.15 -4.11 3.47
N ILE A 6 12.99 -4.69 3.78
CA ILE A 6 11.73 -4.34 3.12
C ILE A 6 11.26 -2.93 3.53
N THR A 7 11.36 -2.59 4.82
CA THR A 7 10.96 -1.25 5.28
C THR A 7 11.83 -0.15 4.67
N GLY A 8 13.15 -0.35 4.61
CA GLY A 8 14.07 0.60 3.98
C GLY A 8 13.74 0.83 2.49
N LEU A 9 13.54 -0.26 1.74
CA LEU A 9 13.15 -0.19 0.33
C LEU A 9 11.79 0.52 0.15
N ALA A 10 10.84 0.25 1.05
CA ALA A 10 9.53 0.89 0.97
C ALA A 10 9.61 2.40 1.23
N LYS A 11 10.44 2.85 2.18
CA LYS A 11 10.73 4.27 2.44
C LYS A 11 11.36 4.97 1.25
N GLN A 12 12.15 4.26 0.45
CA GLN A 12 12.73 4.76 -0.81
C GLN A 12 11.72 4.80 -1.98
N GLY A 13 10.46 4.41 -1.75
CA GLY A 13 9.43 4.39 -2.79
C GLY A 13 9.42 3.10 -3.63
N ASN A 14 10.10 2.03 -3.21
CA ASN A 14 10.08 0.78 -3.95
C ASN A 14 8.66 0.17 -3.95
N PRO A 15 7.98 0.05 -5.12
CA PRO A 15 6.59 -0.35 -5.17
C PRO A 15 6.36 -1.81 -4.72
N LYS A 16 7.34 -2.71 -4.91
CA LYS A 16 7.24 -4.10 -4.44
C LYS A 16 7.32 -4.18 -2.92
N ALA A 17 8.19 -3.39 -2.31
CA ALA A 17 8.32 -3.34 -0.86
C ALA A 17 7.10 -2.70 -0.20
N ILE A 18 6.56 -1.60 -0.77
CA ILE A 18 5.30 -1.00 -0.32
C ILE A 18 4.15 -2.00 -0.43
N ALA A 19 4.04 -2.72 -1.55
CA ALA A 19 3.03 -3.78 -1.72
C ALA A 19 3.16 -4.86 -0.65
N ALA A 20 4.38 -5.31 -0.35
CA ALA A 20 4.59 -6.34 0.68
C ALA A 20 4.10 -5.87 2.06
N LEU A 21 4.40 -4.63 2.46
CA LEU A 21 3.97 -4.09 3.75
C LEU A 21 2.45 -3.88 3.84
N ILE A 22 1.82 -3.40 2.76
CA ILE A 22 0.36 -3.27 2.67
C ILE A 22 -0.30 -4.65 2.75
N ASN A 23 0.14 -5.61 1.94
CA ASN A 23 -0.40 -6.97 1.93
C ASN A 23 -0.23 -7.68 3.28
N HIS A 24 0.92 -7.53 3.95
CA HIS A 24 1.12 -8.09 5.28
C HIS A 24 0.05 -7.60 6.27
N SER A 25 -0.35 -6.33 6.14
CA SER A 25 -1.33 -5.72 7.04
C SER A 25 -2.79 -6.04 6.66
N LEU A 26 -3.04 -6.34 5.39
CA LEU A 26 -4.37 -6.66 4.86
C LEU A 26 -4.66 -8.16 4.80
N LYS A 27 -3.65 -9.01 5.05
CA LYS A 27 -3.77 -10.47 5.00
C LYS A 27 -4.90 -11.01 5.90
N SER A 28 -5.05 -10.46 7.12
CA SER A 28 -6.12 -10.87 8.04
C SER A 28 -7.52 -10.46 7.58
N LYS A 29 -7.62 -9.49 6.65
CA LYS A 29 -8.88 -9.05 6.05
C LYS A 29 -9.21 -9.80 4.75
N GLY A 30 -8.36 -10.72 4.30
CA GLY A 30 -8.55 -11.44 3.04
C GLY A 30 -8.37 -10.59 1.79
N ILE A 31 -7.74 -9.42 1.90
CA ILE A 31 -7.58 -8.46 0.80
C ILE A 31 -6.15 -8.54 0.24
N ARG A 32 -6.01 -8.56 -1.08
CA ARG A 32 -4.74 -8.47 -1.79
C ARG A 32 -4.55 -7.09 -2.41
N ALA A 33 -3.38 -6.49 -2.25
CA ALA A 33 -3.03 -5.20 -2.82
C ALA A 33 -1.99 -5.34 -3.93
N LYS A 34 -2.25 -4.73 -5.09
CA LYS A 34 -1.29 -4.52 -6.17
C LYS A 34 -0.91 -3.04 -6.21
N VAL A 35 0.39 -2.76 -6.22
CA VAL A 35 0.91 -1.39 -6.13
C VAL A 35 1.75 -1.06 -7.36
N LYS A 36 1.55 0.14 -7.91
CA LYS A 36 2.40 0.75 -8.93
C LYS A 36 2.73 2.18 -8.52
N LEU A 37 3.96 2.61 -8.79
CA LEU A 37 4.38 4.01 -8.63
C LEU A 37 4.78 4.54 -10.01
N ARG A 38 4.13 5.62 -10.45
CA ARG A 38 4.48 6.37 -11.68
C ARG A 38 4.29 7.85 -11.40
N ASP A 39 5.24 8.67 -11.82
CA ASP A 39 5.17 10.14 -11.74
C ASP A 39 4.68 10.63 -10.36
N ASN A 40 5.30 10.10 -9.30
CA ASN A 40 5.00 10.43 -7.90
C ASN A 40 3.57 10.04 -7.44
N CYS A 41 2.83 9.28 -8.24
CA CYS A 41 1.50 8.77 -7.95
C CYS A 41 1.55 7.27 -7.63
N LEU A 42 1.17 6.91 -6.41
CA LEU A 42 1.01 5.53 -5.98
C LEU A 42 -0.40 5.04 -6.32
N SER A 43 -0.50 4.10 -7.24
CA SER A 43 -1.76 3.42 -7.57
C SER A 43 -1.85 2.11 -6.79
N VAL A 44 -2.92 1.95 -6.02
CA VAL A 44 -3.18 0.76 -5.20
C VAL A 44 -4.49 0.13 -5.66
N LEU A 45 -4.41 -1.04 -6.29
CA LEU A 45 -5.57 -1.87 -6.60
C LEU A 45 -5.76 -2.91 -5.51
N LEU A 46 -6.96 -2.95 -4.96
CA LEU A 46 -7.35 -3.86 -3.90
C LEU A 46 -8.29 -4.90 -4.47
N GLU A 47 -7.93 -6.17 -4.28
CA GLU A 47 -8.69 -7.32 -4.73
C GLU A 47 -9.24 -8.04 -3.49
N SER A 48 -10.55 -8.23 -3.45
CA SER A 48 -11.25 -8.84 -2.32
C SER A 48 -12.47 -9.64 -2.79
N THR A 49 -12.82 -10.72 -2.09
CA THR A 49 -14.04 -11.49 -2.39
C THR A 49 -15.30 -10.74 -1.98
N GLN A 50 -15.20 -9.84 -1.00
CA GLN A 50 -16.29 -8.98 -0.54
C GLN A 50 -15.85 -7.53 -0.58
N VAL A 51 -16.78 -6.61 -0.88
CA VAL A 51 -16.51 -5.17 -0.86
C VAL A 51 -16.24 -4.75 0.59
N PRO A 52 -15.00 -4.34 0.94
CA PRO A 52 -14.71 -3.88 2.29
C PRO A 52 -15.29 -2.47 2.51
N ASN A 53 -15.41 -2.04 3.76
CA ASN A 53 -15.72 -0.64 4.07
C ASN A 53 -14.63 0.27 3.46
N GLN A 54 -15.01 1.00 2.41
CA GLN A 54 -14.07 1.79 1.62
C GLN A 54 -13.45 2.92 2.43
N GLU A 55 -14.23 3.60 3.28
CA GLU A 55 -13.73 4.71 4.11
C GLU A 55 -12.69 4.23 5.12
N GLU A 56 -12.98 3.13 5.82
CA GLU A 56 -12.05 2.53 6.77
C GLU A 56 -10.75 2.09 6.08
N LEU A 57 -10.87 1.51 4.89
CA LEU A 57 -9.72 1.00 4.16
C LEU A 57 -8.85 2.13 3.60
N VAL A 58 -9.47 3.19 3.08
CA VAL A 58 -8.78 4.39 2.61
C VAL A 58 -8.09 5.10 3.77
N ALA A 59 -8.77 5.27 4.91
CA ALA A 59 -8.20 5.87 6.12
C ALA A 59 -6.99 5.04 6.62
N PHE A 60 -7.12 3.72 6.62
CA PHE A 60 -6.05 2.80 6.98
C PHE A 60 -4.84 2.94 6.05
N LEU A 61 -5.04 2.91 4.73
CA LEU A 61 -3.97 3.05 3.74
C LEU A 61 -3.29 4.41 3.85
N ARG A 62 -4.07 5.49 4.04
CA ARG A 62 -3.54 6.84 4.24
C ARG A 62 -2.60 6.89 5.44
N LYS A 63 -3.02 6.36 6.60
CA LYS A 63 -2.17 6.30 7.81
C LYS A 63 -0.88 5.50 7.58
N LYS A 64 -0.97 4.34 6.91
CA LYS A 64 0.18 3.50 6.56
C LYS A 64 1.18 4.23 5.67
N ILE A 65 0.71 4.86 4.60
CA ILE A 65 1.57 5.53 3.61
C ILE A 65 2.22 6.78 4.21
N ILE A 66 1.47 7.60 4.96
CA ILE A 66 2.03 8.74 5.70
C ILE A 66 3.08 8.26 6.71
N GLY A 67 2.80 7.20 7.46
CA GLY A 67 3.74 6.62 8.42
C GLY A 67 5.00 6.02 7.78
N LEU A 68 4.97 5.67 6.50
CA LEU A 68 6.17 5.28 5.76
C LEU A 68 7.07 6.49 5.46
N GLY A 69 6.51 7.68 5.31
CA GLY A 69 7.28 8.91 5.04
C GLY A 69 7.99 8.89 3.68
N VAL A 70 7.36 8.33 2.64
CA VAL A 70 7.95 8.31 1.29
C VAL A 70 7.82 9.67 0.63
N GLU A 71 8.91 10.44 0.59
CA GLU A 71 8.93 11.80 0.03
C GLU A 71 8.54 11.88 -1.45
N SER A 72 8.84 10.82 -2.22
CA SER A 72 8.54 10.78 -3.65
C SER A 72 7.05 10.56 -3.97
N ILE A 73 6.22 10.18 -3.00
CA ILE A 73 4.78 9.93 -3.22
C ILE A 73 3.98 11.18 -2.86
N ARG A 74 3.42 11.85 -3.87
CA ARG A 74 2.58 13.04 -3.70
C ARG A 74 1.09 12.74 -3.75
N THR A 75 0.72 11.67 -4.45
CA THR A 75 -0.68 11.30 -4.65
C THR A 75 -0.85 9.80 -4.50
N VAL A 76 -1.96 9.38 -3.89
CA VAL A 76 -2.35 7.98 -3.79
C VAL A 76 -3.72 7.81 -4.42
N LYS A 77 -3.84 6.89 -5.36
CA LYS A 77 -5.11 6.48 -5.97
C LYS A 77 -5.44 5.06 -5.54
N VAL A 78 -6.66 4.86 -5.05
CA VAL A 78 -7.12 3.57 -4.54
C VAL A 78 -8.24 3.06 -5.44
N TYR A 79 -8.15 1.81 -5.88
CA TYR A 79 -9.09 1.13 -6.76
C TYR A 79 -9.54 -0.18 -6.12
N GLY A 80 -10.76 -0.64 -6.42
CA GLY A 80 -11.31 -1.93 -5.97
C GLY A 80 -11.70 -2.82 -7.15
N CYS A 81 -11.49 -4.14 -7.00
CA CYS A 81 -11.93 -5.19 -7.93
C CYS A 81 -12.30 -6.47 -7.17
#